data_AF-A0AAW4BIP6-F1
#
_entry.id   AF-A0AAW4BIP6-F1
#
_cell.length_a   1.000
_cell.length_b   1.000
_cell.length_c   1.000
_cell.angle_alpha   90.00
_cell.angle_beta   90.00
_cell.angle_gamma   90.00
#
_symmetry.space_group_name_H-M   'P 1'
#
loop_
_entity.id
_entity.type
_entity.pdbx_description
1 polymer ?
#
loop_
_entity_poly.entity_id
_entity_poly.type
_entity_poly.pdbx_seq_one_letter_code
_entity_poly.pdbx_strand_id
1 'polypeptide(L)'
;LLLVDKKLNSQKSADYLRLNPAGRIPTLVINDQPIFESPAICIHICELHPDSTLMPSIGDAKRPLFYQWLAFLNNTLQAEL
;
A
#
# COMPACT_ATOMS: atom_id res chain seq x y z
N LEU A 1 9.22 -11.72 -3.43
CA LEU A 1 9.68 -10.38 -3.02
C LEU A 1 10.88 -10.00 -3.87
N LEU A 2 10.83 -8.85 -4.54
CA LEU A 2 11.96 -8.28 -5.28
C LEU A 2 12.46 -7.05 -4.53
N LEU A 3 13.77 -6.98 -4.26
CA LEU A 3 14.37 -5.84 -3.59
C LEU A 3 14.49 -4.66 -4.56
N VAL A 4 14.05 -3.49 -4.10
CA VAL A 4 14.27 -2.21 -4.79
C VAL A 4 15.15 -1.36 -3.88
N ASP A 5 16.43 -1.28 -4.21
CA ASP A 5 17.40 -0.58 -3.37
C ASP A 5 17.31 0.93 -3.55
N LYS A 6 16.83 1.61 -2.50
CA LYS A 6 16.75 3.08 -2.45
C LYS A 6 18.12 3.76 -2.49
N LYS A 7 19.18 3.12 -1.98
CA LYS A 7 20.54 3.68 -1.99
C LYS A 7 21.11 3.74 -3.40
N LEU A 8 20.71 2.78 -4.24
CA LEU A 8 21.05 2.74 -5.66
C LEU A 8 20.01 3.46 -6.55
N ASN A 9 19.02 4.12 -5.93
CA ASN A 9 17.93 4.81 -6.61
C ASN A 9 17.12 3.91 -7.56
N SER A 10 17.06 2.60 -7.30
CA SER A 10 16.43 1.61 -8.19
C SER A 10 14.94 1.84 -8.40
N GLN A 11 14.25 2.49 -7.45
CA GLN A 11 12.86 2.91 -7.57
C GLN A 11 12.62 3.99 -8.64
N LYS A 12 13.68 4.54 -9.23
CA LYS A 12 13.63 5.49 -10.34
C LYS A 12 14.07 4.87 -11.67
N SER A 13 14.41 3.58 -11.69
CA SER A 13 14.71 2.86 -12.93
C SER A 13 13.50 2.86 -13.87
N ALA A 14 13.74 2.82 -15.18
CA ALA A 14 12.68 2.74 -16.18
C ALA A 14 11.76 1.53 -15.92
N ASP A 15 12.32 0.38 -15.55
CA ASP A 15 11.54 -0.82 -15.27
C ASP A 15 10.62 -0.67 -14.06
N TYR A 16 11.10 -0.04 -12.98
CA TYR A 16 10.25 0.19 -11.81
C TYR A 16 9.19 1.27 -12.07
N LEU A 17 9.53 2.33 -12.81
CA LEU A 17 8.59 3.40 -13.14
C LEU A 17 7.43 2.93 -14.04
N ARG A 18 7.63 1.88 -14.85
CA ARG A 18 6.54 1.21 -15.57
C ARG A 18 5.51 0.57 -14.63
N LEU A 19 5.90 0.21 -13.41
CA LEU A 19 5.02 -0.37 -12.39
C LEU A 19 4.41 0.71 -11.49
N ASN A 20 5.22 1.66 -11.04
CA ASN A 20 4.80 2.75 -10.18
C ASN A 20 5.37 4.09 -10.67
N PRO A 21 4.56 4.91 -11.36
CA PRO A 21 5.00 6.20 -11.90
C PRO A 21 5.50 7.20 -10.85
N ALA A 22 5.06 7.09 -9.59
CA ALA A 22 5.58 7.94 -8.51
C ALA A 22 7.05 7.62 -8.17
N GLY A 23 7.54 6.44 -8.57
CA GLY A 23 8.88 5.96 -8.28
C GLY A 23 9.15 5.92 -6.77
N ARG A 24 8.18 5.38 -6.02
CA ARG A 24 8.24 5.17 -4.57
C ARG A 24 7.96 3.69 -4.28
N ILE A 25 8.50 3.20 -3.18
CA ILE A 25 8.17 1.86 -2.66
C ILE A 25 7.15 2.02 -1.53
N PRO A 26 6.30 1.01 -1.27
CA PRO A 26 6.21 -0.30 -1.94
C PRO A 26 5.37 -0.29 -3.23
N THR A 27 5.38 -1.41 -3.95
CA THR A 27 4.46 -1.73 -5.06
C THR A 27 4.17 -3.23 -5.02
N LEU A 28 2.89 -3.59 -5.05
CA LEU A 28 2.42 -4.97 -5.14
C LEU A 28 2.05 -5.25 -6.60
N VAL A 29 2.46 -6.41 -7.12
CA VAL A 29 1.97 -6.91 -8.42
C VAL A 29 1.21 -8.19 -8.17
N ILE A 30 -0.06 -8.21 -8.56
CA ILE A 30 -0.92 -9.40 -8.49
C ILE A 30 -1.67 -9.54 -9.81
N ASN A 31 -1.68 -10.73 -10.40
CA ASN A 31 -2.28 -10.98 -11.73
C ASN A 31 -1.84 -9.96 -12.79
N ASP A 32 -0.54 -9.67 -12.83
CA ASP A 32 0.09 -8.66 -13.70
C ASP A 32 -0.39 -7.21 -13.53
N GLN A 33 -1.23 -6.93 -12.53
CA GLN A 33 -1.67 -5.58 -12.19
C GLN A 33 -0.81 -4.99 -11.07
N PRO A 34 -0.06 -3.90 -11.32
CA PRO A 34 0.61 -3.15 -10.26
C PRO A 34 -0.40 -2.35 -9.43
N ILE A 35 -0.19 -2.35 -8.12
CA ILE A 35 -0.90 -1.55 -7.11
C ILE A 35 0.16 -0.85 -6.27
N PHE A 36 0.05 0.46 -6.14
CA PHE A 36 0.89 1.30 -5.27
C PHE A 36 0.02 2.08 -4.28
N GLU A 37 0.67 2.82 -3.37
CA GLU A 37 0.13 3.32 -2.10
C GLU A 37 -0.03 2.24 -1.02
N SER A 38 0.70 2.40 0.09
CA SER A 38 0.70 1.43 1.18
C SER A 38 -0.71 1.15 1.74
N PRO A 39 -1.59 2.15 1.96
CA PRO A 39 -2.96 1.88 2.41
C PRO A 39 -3.77 1.02 1.43
N ALA A 40 -3.65 1.28 0.13
CA ALA A 40 -4.36 0.51 -0.90
C ALA A 40 -3.88 -0.94 -0.96
N ILE A 41 -2.56 -1.16 -0.88
CA ILE A 41 -1.96 -2.50 -0.81
C ILE A 41 -2.47 -3.26 0.43
N CYS A 42 -2.45 -2.63 1.61
CA CYS A 42 -2.93 -3.27 2.84
C CYS A 42 -4.41 -3.65 2.78
N ILE A 43 -5.27 -2.75 2.28
CA ILE A 43 -6.70 -3.03 2.10
C ILE A 43 -6.89 -4.20 1.14
N HIS A 44 -6.22 -4.19 -0.01
CA HIS A 44 -6.34 -5.26 -1.00
C HIS A 44 -5.92 -6.63 -0.43
N ILE A 45 -4.82 -6.69 0.33
CA ILE A 45 -4.40 -7.93 0.98
C ILE A 45 -5.45 -8.42 1.99
N CYS A 46 -6.08 -7.52 2.76
CA CYS A 46 -7.17 -7.90 3.66
C CYS A 46 -8.37 -8.46 2.89
N GLU A 47 -8.69 -7.90 1.72
CA GLU A 47 -9.79 -8.37 0.86
C GLU A 47 -9.51 -9.72 0.21
N LEU A 48 -8.25 -10.03 -0.11
CA LEU A 48 -7.83 -11.36 -0.59
C LEU A 48 -7.90 -12.44 0.51
N HIS A 49 -7.89 -12.02 1.79
CA HIS A 49 -7.93 -12.90 2.95
C HIS A 49 -9.05 -12.48 3.92
N PRO A 50 -10.32 -12.62 3.53
CA PRO A 50 -11.46 -12.14 4.33
C PRO A 50 -11.53 -12.78 5.73
N ASP A 51 -11.02 -14.00 5.87
CA ASP A 51 -10.98 -14.73 7.15
C ASP A 51 -9.91 -14.23 8.14
N SER A 52 -9.03 -13.30 7.72
CA SER A 52 -7.92 -12.81 8.55
C SER A 52 -8.35 -11.89 9.69
N THR A 53 -9.58 -11.36 9.66
CA THR A 53 -10.11 -10.38 10.64
C THR A 53 -9.28 -9.08 10.77
N LEU A 54 -8.35 -8.81 9.85
CA LEU A 54 -7.46 -7.64 9.88
C LEU A 54 -8.15 -6.32 9.51
N MET A 55 -9.23 -6.39 8.74
CA MET A 55 -10.08 -5.26 8.39
C MET A 55 -11.49 -5.49 8.95
N PRO A 56 -12.06 -4.56 9.74
CA PRO A 56 -13.42 -4.70 10.25
C PRO A 56 -14.43 -4.83 9.11
N SER A 57 -15.44 -5.70 9.24
CA SER A 57 -16.44 -5.95 8.19
C SER A 57 -17.24 -4.71 7.80
N ILE A 58 -17.88 -4.75 6.61
CA ILE A 58 -18.81 -3.70 6.19
C ILE A 58 -19.93 -3.57 7.23
N GLY A 59 -20.22 -2.34 7.67
CA GLY A 59 -21.20 -2.05 8.71
C GLY A 59 -20.68 -2.15 10.15
N ASP A 60 -19.45 -2.62 10.37
CA ASP A 60 -18.83 -2.60 11.70
C ASP A 60 -18.54 -1.15 12.13
N ALA A 61 -18.95 -0.80 13.35
CA ALA A 61 -18.73 0.52 13.95
C ALA A 61 -17.25 0.91 14.06
N LYS A 62 -16.33 -0.05 14.01
CA LYS A 62 -14.87 0.19 14.04
C LYS A 62 -14.27 0.43 12.65
N ARG A 63 -14.98 0.14 11.56
CA ARG A 63 -14.45 0.32 10.20
C ARG A 63 -14.07 1.77 9.87
N PRO A 64 -14.81 2.80 10.31
CA PRO A 64 -14.38 4.19 10.17
C PRO A 64 -13.04 4.48 10.88
N LEU A 65 -12.81 3.92 12.08
CA LEU A 65 -11.54 4.10 12.80
C LEU A 65 -10.37 3.45 12.05
N PHE A 66 -10.58 2.27 11.45
CA PHE A 66 -9.58 1.64 10.59
C PHE A 66 -9.15 2.55 9.44
N TYR A 67 -10.10 3.12 8.71
CA TYR A 67 -9.80 4.05 7.62
C TYR A 67 -9.19 5.37 8.11
N GLN A 68 -9.65 5.89 9.25
CA GLN A 68 -9.07 7.09 9.86
C GLN A 68 -7.57 6.90 10.14
N TRP A 69 -7.18 5.76 10.72
CA TRP A 69 -5.78 5.50 11.00
C TRP A 69 -4.94 5.32 9.73
N LEU A 70 -5.45 4.60 8.72
CA LEU A 70 -4.75 4.50 7.44
C LEU A 70 -4.54 5.88 6.78
N ALA A 71 -5.57 6.72 6.79
CA ALA A 71 -5.49 8.07 6.24
C ALA A 71 -4.55 8.97 7.05
N PHE A 72 -4.62 8.93 8.38
CA PHE A 72 -3.72 9.71 9.25
C PHE A 72 -2.26 9.31 9.07
N LEU A 73 -1.97 8.00 9.02
CA LEU A 73 -0.61 7.50 8.81
C LEU A 73 -0.05 7.98 7.46
N ASN A 74 -0.85 7.95 6.40
CA ASN A 74 -0.40 8.31 5.05
C ASN A 74 -0.29 9.83 4.83
N ASN A 75 -1.28 10.58 5.31
CA ASN A 75 -1.44 11.99 4.93
C ASN A 75 -0.90 12.96 5.97
N THR A 76 -0.77 12.53 7.22
CA THR A 76 -0.30 13.38 8.32
C THR A 76 1.04 12.86 8.82
N LEU A 77 1.09 11.67 9.41
CA LEU A 77 2.31 11.19 10.04
C LEU A 77 3.46 11.02 9.03
N GLN A 78 3.22 10.33 7.92
CA GLN A 78 4.26 10.11 6.90
C GLN A 78 4.70 11.42 6.22
N ALA A 79 3.82 12.42 6.11
CA ALA A 79 4.18 13.70 5.51
C ALA A 79 5.12 14.53 6.42
N GLU A 80 5.12 14.25 7.72
CA GLU A 80 5.96 14.91 8.73
C GLU A 80 7.29 14.19 9.01
N LEU A 81 7.52 13.00 8.41
CA LEU A 81 8.74 12.20 8.53
C LEU A 81 9.73 12.44 7.38
#